data_AF-A0AAV0YD68-F1
#
_entry.id   AF-A0AAV0YD68-F1
#
_cell.length_a   1.000
_cell.length_b   1.000
_cell.length_c   1.000
_cell.angle_alpha   90.00
_cell.angle_beta   90.00
_cell.angle_gamma   90.00
#
_symmetry.space_group_name_H-M   'P 1'
#
loop_
_entity.id
_entity.type
_entity.pdbx_description
1 polymer ?
#
loop_
_entity_poly.entity_id
_entity_poly.type
_entity_poly.pdbx_seq_one_letter_code
_entity_poly.pdbx_strand_id
1 'polypeptide(L)'
;MLVDESKFDVHFKLWALRIPCQFCKAATRILNGYLLDKPRVKPIAEDPTFDKNRYLILSEKVQNQDLSDIPKQKLDELKDLCEIEVLPYSLTLGYSYWSADQVLKQILPNGVEVPSSFETIVTLLT
;
A
#
# COMPACT_ATOMS: atom_id res chain seq x y z
N MET A 1 18.65 19.76 13.67
CA MET A 1 18.72 18.90 12.46
C MET A 1 17.29 18.55 12.11
N LEU A 2 16.72 19.13 11.04
CA LEU A 2 15.44 18.67 10.51
C LEU A 2 15.70 17.31 9.87
N VAL A 3 15.08 16.27 10.41
CA VAL A 3 15.04 14.98 9.73
C VAL A 3 14.12 15.18 8.54
N ASP A 4 14.64 15.10 7.32
CA ASP A 4 13.82 15.11 6.10
C ASP A 4 12.91 13.88 6.11
N GLU A 5 11.67 14.06 6.58
CA GLU A 5 10.65 13.01 6.73
C GLU A 5 10.36 12.30 5.39
N SER A 6 10.60 12.99 4.27
CA SER A 6 10.45 12.45 2.92
C SER A 6 11.43 11.34 2.55
N LYS A 7 12.51 11.14 3.31
CA LYS A 7 13.44 10.02 3.08
C LYS A 7 12.85 8.66 3.49
N PHE A 8 11.71 8.65 4.15
CA PHE A 8 11.02 7.44 4.61
C PHE A 8 9.74 7.16 3.84
N ASP A 9 9.46 7.93 2.78
CA ASP A 9 8.34 7.66 1.90
C ASP A 9 8.55 6.33 1.18
N VAL A 10 7.63 5.39 1.41
CA VAL A 10 7.62 4.12 0.68
C VAL A 10 6.63 4.25 -0.47
N HIS A 11 7.15 4.19 -1.69
CA HIS A 11 6.36 4.26 -2.91
C HIS A 11 6.03 2.85 -3.41
N PHE A 12 4.74 2.56 -3.54
CA PHE A 12 4.23 1.33 -4.13
C PHE A 12 3.69 1.64 -5.53
N LYS A 13 4.16 0.88 -6.51
CA LYS A 13 3.58 0.83 -7.85
C LYS A 13 2.64 -0.37 -7.90
N LEU A 14 1.34 -0.08 -7.95
CA LEU A 14 0.26 -1.06 -7.88
C LEU A 14 -0.62 -0.92 -9.12
N TRP A 15 -1.54 -1.85 -9.26
CA TRP A 15 -2.63 -1.75 -10.22
C TRP A 15 -3.92 -1.40 -9.47
N ALA A 16 -4.80 -0.65 -10.14
CA ALA A 16 -6.14 -0.38 -9.64
C ALA A 16 -7.19 -0.68 -10.71
N LEU A 17 -8.38 -1.03 -10.25
CA LEU A 17 -9.54 -1.24 -11.09
C LEU A 17 -10.50 -0.07 -10.92
N ARG A 18 -10.83 0.59 -12.03
CA ARG A 18 -11.89 1.59 -12.07
C ARG A 18 -13.23 0.86 -12.15
N ILE A 19 -14.06 1.03 -11.12
CA ILE A 19 -15.38 0.39 -11.00
C ILE A 19 -16.42 1.43 -10.56
N PRO A 20 -17.65 1.40 -11.10
CA PRO A 20 -18.73 2.25 -10.59
C PRO A 20 -19.01 2.03 -9.10
N CYS A 21 -19.34 3.11 -8.38
CA CYS A 21 -19.63 3.13 -6.94
C CYS A 21 -20.68 2.08 -6.54
N GLN A 22 -21.68 1.84 -7.40
CA GLN A 22 -22.77 0.90 -7.15
C GLN A 22 -22.29 -0.56 -7.03
N PHE A 23 -21.21 -0.93 -7.71
CA PHE A 23 -20.68 -2.30 -7.72
C PHE A 23 -19.47 -2.49 -6.81
N CYS A 24 -18.98 -1.44 -6.15
CA CYS A 24 -17.79 -1.51 -5.30
C CYS A 24 -17.89 -2.59 -4.22
N LYS A 25 -19.05 -2.75 -3.57
CA LYS A 25 -19.26 -3.79 -2.55
C LYS A 25 -19.15 -5.20 -3.13
N ALA A 26 -19.77 -5.43 -4.29
CA ALA A 26 -19.75 -6.73 -4.97
C ALA A 26 -18.33 -7.05 -5.47
N ALA A 27 -17.69 -6.10 -6.14
CA ALA A 27 -16.31 -6.21 -6.60
C ALA A 27 -15.33 -6.51 -5.45
N THR A 28 -15.51 -5.83 -4.29
CA THR A 28 -14.69 -6.07 -3.10
C THR A 28 -14.83 -7.49 -2.58
N ARG A 29 -16.05 -8.04 -2.62
CA ARG A 29 -16.33 -9.41 -2.20
C ARG A 29 -15.71 -10.44 -3.14
N ILE A 30 -15.82 -10.23 -4.45
CA ILE A 30 -15.24 -11.11 -5.48
C ILE A 30 -13.71 -11.11 -5.37
N LEU A 31 -13.11 -9.92 -5.30
CA LEU A 31 -11.66 -9.72 -5.22
C LEU A 31 -11.09 -9.86 -3.80
N ASN A 32 -11.86 -10.45 -2.87
CA ASN A 32 -11.38 -10.69 -1.52
C ASN A 32 -10.07 -11.52 -1.55
N GLY A 33 -9.05 -11.02 -0.83
CA GLY A 33 -7.69 -11.57 -0.81
C GLY A 33 -6.74 -11.04 -1.89
N TYR A 34 -7.24 -10.27 -2.87
CA TYR A 34 -6.45 -9.68 -3.96
C TYR A 34 -6.41 -8.15 -3.92
N LEU A 35 -7.19 -7.52 -3.05
CA LEU A 35 -7.14 -6.08 -2.78
C LEU A 35 -6.00 -5.73 -1.84
N LEU A 36 -5.61 -4.46 -1.84
CA LEU A 36 -4.59 -3.94 -0.94
C LEU A 36 -4.96 -4.19 0.52
N ASP A 37 -4.20 -5.06 1.17
CA ASP A 37 -4.35 -5.40 2.58
C ASP A 37 -3.19 -4.79 3.36
N LYS A 38 -3.26 -3.49 3.57
CA LYS A 38 -2.29 -2.74 4.37
C LYS A 38 -3.00 -2.01 5.51
N PRO A 39 -2.52 -2.12 6.76
CA PRO A 39 -3.20 -1.51 7.92
C PRO A 39 -3.39 -0.01 7.69
N ARG A 40 -4.53 0.59 8.04
CA ARG A 40 -4.79 2.04 7.84
C ARG A 40 -4.85 2.54 6.38
N VAL A 41 -4.60 1.71 5.38
CA VAL A 41 -4.82 2.06 3.96
C VAL A 41 -6.16 1.51 3.52
N LYS A 42 -6.99 2.35 2.90
CA LYS A 42 -8.25 1.89 2.34
C LYS A 42 -7.98 1.26 0.96
N PRO A 43 -8.49 0.05 0.67
CA PRO A 43 -8.36 -0.56 -0.65
C PRO A 43 -9.24 0.11 -1.72
N ILE A 44 -10.07 1.08 -1.34
CA ILE A 44 -10.95 1.82 -2.25
C ILE A 44 -10.58 3.30 -2.17
N ALA A 45 -10.18 3.87 -3.29
CA ALA A 45 -9.91 5.29 -3.47
C ALA A 45 -10.93 5.95 -4.40
N GLU A 46 -11.03 7.27 -4.34
CA GLU A 46 -11.89 8.05 -5.21
C GLU A 46 -11.24 8.22 -6.58
N ASP A 47 -12.07 8.24 -7.63
CA ASP A 47 -11.62 8.49 -8.98
C ASP A 47 -11.66 10.00 -9.28
N PRO A 48 -10.52 10.66 -9.54
CA PRO A 48 -10.47 12.09 -9.80
C PRO A 48 -11.03 12.49 -11.18
N THR A 49 -11.27 11.52 -12.07
CA THR A 49 -11.83 11.76 -13.41
C THR A 49 -13.36 11.65 -13.39
N PHE A 50 -13.90 10.72 -12.58
CA PHE A 50 -15.34 10.42 -12.53
C PHE A 50 -15.82 10.19 -11.09
N ASP A 51 -16.58 11.13 -10.54
CA ASP A 51 -17.21 11.04 -9.20
C ASP A 51 -18.06 9.79 -8.96
N LYS A 52 -18.59 9.17 -10.03
CA LYS A 52 -19.42 7.96 -9.94
C LYS A 52 -18.61 6.67 -9.89
N ASN A 53 -17.29 6.76 -10.04
CA ASN A 53 -16.39 5.62 -10.08
C ASN A 53 -15.42 5.67 -8.90
N ARG A 54 -14.88 4.52 -8.56
CA ARG A 54 -13.87 4.35 -7.51
C ARG A 54 -12.76 3.48 -8.05
N TYR A 55 -11.58 3.67 -7.48
CA TYR A 55 -10.44 2.79 -7.70
C TYR A 55 -10.41 1.71 -6.63
N LEU A 56 -10.53 0.45 -7.02
CA LEU A 56 -10.16 -0.68 -6.18
C LEU A 56 -8.67 -0.97 -6.37
N ILE A 57 -7.89 -0.70 -5.33
CA ILE A 57 -6.44 -0.86 -5.34
C ILE A 57 -6.13 -2.34 -5.11
N LEU A 58 -5.39 -2.93 -6.04
CA LEU A 58 -4.96 -4.32 -5.97
C LEU A 58 -3.75 -4.48 -5.04
N SER A 59 -3.61 -5.68 -4.50
CA SER A 59 -2.46 -6.05 -3.67
C SER A 59 -1.18 -6.11 -4.49
N GLU A 60 -0.04 -6.02 -3.80
CA GLU A 60 1.30 -6.19 -4.38
C GLU A 60 1.51 -7.56 -5.07
N LYS A 61 0.62 -8.53 -4.83
CA LYS A 61 0.66 -9.84 -5.48
C LYS A 61 0.24 -9.79 -6.95
N VAL A 62 -0.54 -8.78 -7.33
CA VAL A 62 -1.01 -8.59 -8.70
C VAL A 62 -0.08 -7.61 -9.38
N GLN A 63 0.86 -8.13 -10.17
CA GLN A 63 1.85 -7.33 -10.89
C GLN A 63 1.53 -7.23 -12.39
N ASN A 64 0.67 -8.11 -12.89
CA ASN A 64 0.33 -8.19 -14.30
C ASN A 64 -0.92 -7.36 -14.64
N GLN A 65 -0.85 -6.56 -15.70
CA GLN A 65 -1.98 -5.76 -16.19
C GLN A 65 -3.17 -6.64 -16.61
N ASP A 66 -2.90 -7.83 -17.16
CA ASP A 66 -3.92 -8.80 -17.57
C ASP A 66 -4.61 -9.53 -16.40
N LEU A 67 -4.26 -9.18 -15.15
CA LEU A 67 -4.80 -9.80 -13.93
C LEU A 67 -4.61 -11.31 -13.86
N SER A 68 -3.57 -11.84 -14.53
CA SER A 68 -3.28 -13.28 -14.57
C SER A 68 -3.03 -13.91 -13.19
N ASP A 69 -2.68 -13.08 -12.20
CA ASP A 69 -2.49 -13.47 -10.80
C ASP A 69 -3.84 -13.76 -10.08
N ILE A 70 -4.96 -13.35 -10.67
CA ILE A 70 -6.31 -13.52 -10.12
C ILE A 70 -7.01 -14.70 -10.81
N PRO A 71 -7.70 -15.58 -10.07
CA PRO A 71 -8.44 -16.70 -10.64
C PRO A 71 -9.46 -16.23 -11.69
N LYS A 72 -9.48 -16.91 -12.84
CA LYS A 72 -10.40 -16.57 -13.96
C LYS A 72 -11.87 -16.53 -13.53
N GLN A 73 -12.29 -17.39 -12.61
CA GLN A 73 -13.65 -17.38 -12.06
C GLN A 73 -14.02 -16.02 -11.46
N LYS A 74 -13.15 -15.45 -10.63
CA LYS A 74 -13.36 -14.14 -10.02
C LYS A 74 -13.35 -13.02 -11.07
N LEU A 75 -12.49 -13.12 -12.07
CA LEU A 75 -12.43 -12.15 -13.16
C LEU A 75 -13.68 -12.18 -14.03
N ASP A 76 -14.22 -13.37 -14.28
CA ASP A 76 -15.46 -13.56 -15.04
C ASP A 76 -16.65 -12.97 -14.29
N GLU A 77 -16.80 -13.29 -13.00
CA GLU A 77 -17.81 -12.69 -12.13
C GLU A 77 -17.70 -11.16 -12.07
N LEU A 78 -16.48 -10.62 -12.06
CA LEU A 78 -16.26 -9.18 -12.04
C LEU A 78 -16.67 -8.51 -13.37
N LYS A 79 -16.37 -9.15 -14.50
CA LYS A 79 -16.72 -8.67 -15.84
C LYS A 79 -18.22 -8.76 -16.13
N ASP A 80 -18.91 -9.75 -15.57
CA ASP A 80 -20.37 -9.88 -15.67
C ASP A 80 -21.10 -8.73 -14.95
N LEU A 81 -20.53 -8.26 -13.82
CA LEU A 81 -21.10 -7.14 -13.07
C LEU A 81 -20.99 -5.79 -13.79
N CYS A 82 -19.83 -5.49 -14.38
CA CYS A 82 -19.56 -4.19 -14.99
C CYS A 82 -18.32 -4.21 -15.89
N GLU A 83 -18.24 -3.22 -16.79
CA GLU A 83 -16.98 -2.89 -17.44
C GLU A 83 -15.96 -2.38 -16.43
N ILE A 84 -14.79 -3.02 -16.41
CA ILE A 84 -13.68 -2.69 -15.54
C ILE A 84 -12.48 -2.25 -16.38
N GLU A 85 -11.84 -1.16 -15.95
CA GLU A 85 -10.62 -0.66 -16.56
C GLU A 85 -9.45 -0.85 -15.58
N VAL A 86 -8.38 -1.48 -16.04
CA VAL A 86 -7.15 -1.66 -15.24
C VAL A 86 -6.21 -0.50 -15.52
N LEU A 87 -5.83 0.23 -14.48
CA LEU A 87 -4.93 1.38 -14.58
C LEU A 87 -3.77 1.28 -13.57
N PRO A 88 -2.59 1.85 -13.90
CA PRO A 88 -1.50 1.95 -12.94
C PRO A 88 -1.88 2.92 -11.80
N TYR A 89 -1.55 2.53 -10.57
CA TYR A 89 -1.82 3.31 -9.36
C TYR A 89 -0.56 3.42 -8.50
N SER A 90 -0.20 4.65 -8.13
CA SER A 90 0.94 4.90 -7.25
C SER A 90 0.46 5.29 -5.86
N LEU A 91 0.85 4.50 -4.86
CA LEU A 91 0.55 4.78 -3.45
C LEU A 91 1.84 5.18 -2.74
N THR A 92 1.84 6.35 -2.10
CA THR A 92 2.95 6.80 -1.26
C THR A 92 2.53 6.69 0.20
N LEU A 93 3.24 5.89 0.98
CA LEU A 93 3.05 5.77 2.43
C LEU A 93 4.19 6.52 3.13
N GLY A 94 3.85 7.67 3.72
CA GLY A 94 4.81 8.51 4.45
C GLY A 94 5.04 8.09 5.90
N TYR A 95 5.92 8.82 6.59
CA TYR A 95 6.40 8.52 7.94
C TYR A 95 5.29 8.30 8.99
N SER A 96 4.17 9.04 8.88
CA SER A 96 2.99 8.93 9.76
C SER A 96 2.25 7.58 9.67
N TYR A 97 2.56 6.78 8.66
CA TYR A 97 2.03 5.44 8.47
C TYR A 97 2.69 4.41 9.40
N TRP A 98 3.96 4.60 9.74
CA TRP A 98 4.77 3.64 10.50
C TRP A 98 4.75 3.96 12.00
N SER A 99 4.54 2.96 12.86
CA SER A 99 4.86 3.09 14.29
C SER A 99 6.37 3.21 14.47
N ALA A 100 6.85 3.99 15.44
CA ALA A 100 8.28 4.25 15.67
C ALA A 100 9.15 2.97 15.68
N ASP A 101 8.61 1.85 16.18
CA ASP A 101 9.26 0.54 16.20
C ASP A 101 9.57 -0.05 14.81
N GLN A 102 8.71 0.17 13.81
CA GLN A 102 8.89 -0.33 12.45
C GLN A 102 9.87 0.51 11.65
N VAL A 103 9.85 1.84 11.85
CA VAL A 103 10.85 2.74 11.27
C VAL A 103 12.24 2.37 11.77
N LEU A 104 12.40 2.15 13.08
CA LEU A 104 13.68 1.78 13.70
C LEU A 104 14.26 0.49 13.12
N LYS A 105 13.44 -0.52 12.83
CA LYS A 105 13.89 -1.78 12.18
C LYS A 105 14.32 -1.61 10.73
N GLN A 106 13.76 -0.62 10.03
CA GLN A 106 14.10 -0.36 8.62
C GLN A 106 15.34 0.54 8.47
N ILE A 107 15.68 1.32 9.50
CA ILE A 107 16.90 2.14 9.57
C ILE A 107 18.11 1.31 10.01
N LEU A 108 17.91 0.28 10.83
CA LEU A 108 18.99 -0.57 11.31
C LEU A 108 19.35 -1.62 10.23
N PRO A 109 20.58 -1.63 9.70
CA PRO A 109 21.00 -2.67 8.75
C PRO A 109 20.91 -4.05 9.40
N ASN A 110 20.58 -5.08 8.61
CA ASN A 110 20.55 -6.49 9.05
C ASN A 110 21.93 -6.89 9.59
N GLY A 111 22.09 -6.87 10.91
CA GLY A 111 23.35 -7.24 11.59
C GLY A 111 23.77 -6.38 12.78
N VAL A 112 23.02 -5.34 13.15
CA VAL A 112 23.30 -4.62 14.42
C VAL A 112 22.56 -5.30 15.57
N GLU A 113 23.30 -6.05 16.38
CA GLU A 113 22.89 -6.35 17.75
C GLU A 113 22.67 -5.03 18.48
N VAL A 114 21.48 -4.84 19.03
CA VAL A 114 21.18 -3.69 19.89
C VAL A 114 22.08 -3.80 21.13
N PRO A 115 23.04 -2.89 21.36
CA PRO A 115 23.71 -2.88 22.64
C PRO A 115 22.68 -2.47 23.70
N SER A 116 22.41 -3.39 24.62
CA SER A 116 21.63 -3.09 25.81
C SER A 116 22.46 -2.11 26.64
N SER A 117 21.97 -0.89 26.79
CA SER A 117 22.55 0.22 27.58
C SER A 117 23.44 1.21 26.81
N PHE A 118 23.00 2.47 26.81
CA PHE A 118 23.78 3.66 26.45
C PHE A 118 24.50 4.13 27.72
N GLU A 119 25.84 4.10 27.76
CA GLU A 119 26.63 4.83 28.76
C GLU A 119 27.09 6.17 28.18
N THR A 120 26.73 7.26 28.85
CA THR A 120 27.16 8.62 28.50
C THR A 120 28.62 8.81 28.88
N ILE A 121 29.51 8.95 27.90
CA ILE A 121 30.88 9.41 28.14
C ILE A 121 30.86 10.94 28.20
N VAL A 122 30.99 11.50 29.40
CA VAL A 122 31.25 12.93 29.59
C VAL A 122 32.77 13.16 29.48
N THR A 123 33.22 13.72 28.36
CA THR A 123 34.62 14.16 28.24
C THR A 123 34.75 15.53 28.90
N LEU A 124 35.24 15.57 30.14
CA LEU A 124 35.70 16.81 30.77
C LEU A 124 37.14 17.08 30.31
N LEU A 125 37.34 18.09 29.47
CA LEU A 125 38.66 18.65 29.19
C LEU A 125 39.10 19.47 30.42
N THR A 126 40.25 19.09 30.99
CA THR A 126 40.97 19.85 32.04
C THR A 126 42.10 20.62 31.38
#